data_AF-A0A2R6CHX7-F1
#
_entry.id   AF-A0A2R6CHX7-F1
#
_cell.length_a   1.000
_cell.length_b   1.000
_cell.length_c   1.000
_cell.angle_alpha   90.00
_cell.angle_beta   90.00
_cell.angle_gamma   90.00
#
_symmetry.space_group_name_H-M   'P 1'
#
loop_
_entity.id
_entity.type
_entity.pdbx_description
1 polymer ?
#
loop_
_entity_poly.entity_id
_entity_poly.type
_entity_poly.pdbx_seq_one_letter_code
_entity_poly.pdbx_strand_id
1 'polypeptide(L)' 'MMTSTNSTVRGPAAISWYDLLLCAIPVAFVLPLAAATVLSVPIEAAVGVGAVVSLLFVVDALVVHPPADTS' A
#
# COMPACT_ATOMS: atom_id res chain seq x y z
N MET A 1 -0.33 -44.21 4.83
CA MET A 1 0.56 -43.49 3.90
C MET A 1 -0.37 -42.80 2.90
N MET A 2 -0.66 -41.51 3.11
CA MET A 2 -1.72 -40.78 2.40
C MET A 2 -1.09 -39.57 1.70
N THR A 3 -1.40 -39.48 0.42
CA THR A 3 -0.69 -38.75 -0.63
C THR A 3 -0.78 -37.24 -0.41
N SER A 4 0.39 -36.59 -0.32
CA SER A 4 0.50 -35.13 -0.33
C SER A 4 0.43 -34.66 -1.78
N THR A 5 -0.70 -34.08 -2.19
CA THR A 5 -0.87 -33.46 -3.50
C THR A 5 -1.67 -32.18 -3.36
N ASN A 6 -0.99 -31.05 -3.14
CA ASN A 6 -1.54 -29.76 -3.53
C ASN A 6 -0.46 -28.94 -4.23
N SER A 7 -0.15 -29.32 -5.47
CA SER A 7 0.57 -28.48 -6.40
C SER A 7 -0.37 -27.36 -6.86
N THR A 8 -0.48 -26.31 -6.05
CA THR A 8 -1.14 -25.06 -6.46
C THR A 8 -0.31 -24.46 -7.58
N VAL A 9 -0.76 -24.64 -8.82
CA VAL A 9 -0.29 -23.86 -9.96
C VAL A 9 -0.64 -22.41 -9.63
N ARG A 10 0.33 -21.65 -9.10
CA ARG A 10 0.23 -20.20 -8.99
C ARG A 10 0.25 -19.69 -10.43
N GLY A 11 -0.93 -19.47 -11.02
CA GLY A 11 -1.06 -18.62 -12.19
C GLY A 11 -0.38 -17.26 -11.92
N PRO A 12 -0.08 -16.47 -12.96
CA PRO A 12 0.60 -15.18 -12.79
C PRO A 12 -0.06 -14.43 -11.64
N ALA A 13 0.73 -14.12 -10.60
CA ALA A 13 0.22 -13.54 -9.37
C ALA A 13 -0.53 -12.27 -9.74
N ALA A 14 -1.87 -12.33 -9.71
CA ALA A 14 -2.70 -11.19 -10.00
C ALA A 14 -2.35 -10.15 -8.95
N ILE A 15 -1.80 -9.00 -9.38
CA ILE A 15 -1.52 -7.87 -8.51
C ILE A 15 -2.81 -7.56 -7.76
N SER A 16 -2.78 -7.76 -6.45
CA SER A 16 -3.93 -7.47 -5.61
C SER A 16 -3.98 -5.98 -5.28
N TRP A 17 -5.17 -5.47 -4.96
CA TRP A 17 -5.32 -4.11 -4.46
C TRP A 17 -4.45 -3.84 -3.22
N TYR A 18 -4.22 -4.85 -2.39
CA TYR A 18 -3.32 -4.77 -1.24
C TYR A 18 -1.86 -4.56 -1.63
N ASP A 19 -1.38 -5.17 -2.72
CA ASP A 19 -0.01 -4.97 -3.21
C ASP A 19 0.18 -3.53 -3.71
N LEU A 20 -0.84 -2.97 -4.35
CA LEU A 20 -0.85 -1.56 -4.75
C LEU A 20 -0.88 -0.64 -3.52
N LEU A 21 -1.65 -0.97 -2.49
CA LEU A 21 -1.71 -0.19 -1.25
C LEU A 21 -0.36 -0.20 -0.51
N LEU A 22 0.29 -1.35 -0.47
CA LEU A 22 1.61 -1.54 0.13
C LEU A 22 2.69 -0.73 -0.60
N CYS A 23 2.52 -0.53 -1.91
CA CYS A 23 3.37 0.34 -2.72
C CYS A 23 2.99 1.83 -2.59
N ALA A 24 1.72 2.14 -2.41
CA ALA A 24 1.21 3.51 -2.34
C ALA A 24 1.68 4.25 -1.07
N ILE A 25 1.71 3.58 0.09
CA ILE A 25 2.15 4.18 1.36
C ILE A 25 3.60 4.71 1.29
N PRO A 26 4.62 3.93 0.88
CA PRO A 26 5.97 4.45 0.77
C PRO A 26 6.08 5.56 -0.29
N VAL A 27 5.34 5.46 -1.40
CA VAL A 27 5.30 6.54 -2.41
C VAL A 27 4.71 7.83 -1.83
N ALA A 28 3.67 7.74 -1.00
CA ALA A 28 3.05 8.87 -0.32
C ALA A 28 3.99 9.57 0.67
N PHE A 29 5.05 8.91 1.16
CA PHE A 29 6.10 9.53 1.97
C PHE A 29 7.30 10.03 1.16
N VAL A 30 7.70 9.28 0.12
CA VAL A 30 8.85 9.64 -0.72
C VAL A 30 8.59 10.90 -1.53
N LEU A 31 7.39 11.07 -2.09
CA LEU A 31 7.03 12.23 -2.91
C LEU A 31 7.09 13.57 -2.14
N PRO A 32 6.43 13.73 -0.98
CA PRO A 32 6.54 14.95 -0.18
C PRO A 32 7.95 15.20 0.32
N LEU A 33 8.69 14.14 0.69
CA LEU A 33 10.06 14.27 1.18
C LEU A 33 11.00 14.74 0.07
N ALA A 34 10.86 14.22 -1.15
CA ALA A 34 11.57 14.71 -2.32
C ALA A 34 11.17 16.15 -2.68
N ALA A 35 9.90 16.51 -2.53
CA ALA A 35 9.47 17.90 -2.72
C ALA A 35 10.10 18.83 -1.66
N ALA A 36 10.25 18.36 -0.42
CA ALA A 36 10.86 19.13 0.66
C ALA A 36 12.33 19.48 0.38
N THR A 37 13.09 18.58 -0.27
CA THR A 37 14.48 18.86 -0.64
C THR A 37 14.59 19.91 -1.75
N VAL A 38 13.66 19.92 -2.71
CA VAL A 38 13.65 20.89 -3.82
C VAL A 38 13.10 22.25 -3.38
N LEU A 39 12.05 22.25 -2.56
CA LEU A 39 11.33 23.46 -2.13
C LEU A 39 11.84 24.04 -0.80
N SER A 40 12.81 23.38 -0.14
CA SER A 40 13.35 23.77 1.17
C SER A 40 12.27 23.95 2.26
N VAL A 41 11.24 23.11 2.22
CA VAL A 41 10.14 23.10 3.19
C VAL A 41 10.57 22.30 4.43
N PRO A 42 10.14 22.66 5.64
CA PRO A 42 10.41 21.86 6.83
C PRO A 42 9.97 20.41 6.65
N ILE A 43 10.87 19.47 6.99
CA ILE A 43 10.64 18.02 6.88
C ILE A 43 9.39 17.60 7.66
N GLU A 44 9.13 18.23 8.81
CA GLU A 44 7.95 18.01 9.63
C GLU A 44 6.65 18.20 8.84
N ALA A 45 6.58 19.23 8.00
CA ALA A 45 5.44 19.48 7.13
C ALA A 45 5.31 18.41 6.04
N ALA A 46 6.43 17.99 5.44
CA ALA A 46 6.44 16.93 4.43
C ALA A 46 5.99 15.57 4.98
N VAL A 47 6.45 15.23 6.18
CA VAL A 47 6.02 14.03 6.93
C VAL A 47 4.54 14.14 7.28
N GLY A 48 4.07 15.31 7.74
CA GLY A 48 2.67 15.56 8.03
C GLY A 48 1.76 15.35 6.81
N VAL A 49 2.16 15.88 5.65
CA VAL A 49 1.43 15.68 4.38
C VAL A 49 1.42 14.20 3.99
N GLY A 50 2.57 13.52 4.05
CA GLY A 50 2.67 12.09 3.74
C GLY A 50 1.80 11.22 4.65
N ALA A 51 1.71 11.57 5.94
CA ALA A 51 0.85 10.89 6.89
C ALA A 51 -0.64 11.06 6.58
N VAL A 52 -1.08 12.29 6.26
CA VAL A 52 -2.48 12.57 5.89
C VAL A 52 -2.87 11.81 4.62
N VAL A 53 -2.01 11.81 3.60
CA VAL A 53 -2.26 11.07 2.35
C VAL A 53 -2.32 9.57 2.61
N SER A 54 -1.39 9.02 3.39
CA SER A 54 -1.38 7.59 3.75
C SER A 54 -2.64 7.19 4.52
N LEU A 55 -3.15 8.05 5.40
CA LEU A 55 -4.40 7.81 6.11
C LEU A 55 -5.58 7.65 5.15
N LEU A 56 -5.66 8.45 4.08
CA LEU A 56 -6.72 8.32 3.07
C LEU A 56 -6.66 6.96 2.36
N PHE A 57 -5.46 6.48 2.02
CA PHE A 57 -5.28 5.14 1.44
C PHE A 57 -5.69 4.02 2.40
N VAL A 58 -5.36 4.15 3.69
CA VAL A 58 -5.79 3.18 4.71
C VAL A 58 -7.32 3.19 4.84
N VAL A 59 -7.95 4.37 4.87
CA VAL A 59 -9.41 4.49 4.92
C VAL A 59 -10.05 3.88 3.67
N ASP A 60 -9.53 4.16 2.47
CA ASP A 60 -10.01 3.55 1.23
C ASP A 60 -9.97 2.01 1.30
N ALA A 61 -8.84 1.46 1.71
CA ALA A 61 -8.66 0.01 1.80
C ALA A 61 -9.49 -0.68 2.88
N LEU A 62 -9.89 0.04 3.93
CA LEU A 62 -10.70 -0.53 4.99
C LEU A 62 -12.21 -0.31 4.78
N VAL A 63 -12.60 0.77 4.09
CA VAL A 63 -14.00 1.22 4.00
C VAL A 63 -14.57 1.06 2.58
N VAL A 64 -13.80 1.39 1.55
CA VAL A 64 -14.26 1.36 0.15
C VAL A 64 -13.99 0.01 -0.49
N HIS A 65 -12.78 -0.53 -0.25
CA HIS A 65 -12.34 -1.83 -0.76
C HIS A 65 -11.96 -2.77 0.38
N PRO A 66 -12.88 -3.07 1.31
CA PRO A 66 -12.59 -3.97 2.43
C PRO A 66 -12.15 -5.34 1.90
N PRO A 67 -11.30 -6.05 2.67
CA PRO A 67 -10.88 -7.39 2.30
C PRO A 67 -12.11 -8.28 2.22
N ALA A 68 -12.52 -8.59 1.00
CA ALA A 68 -13.54 -9.58 0.77
C ALA A 68 -12.90 -10.94 1.05
N ASP A 69 -12.97 -11.37 2.31
CA ASP A 69 -12.73 -12.75 2.69
C ASP A 69 -13.77 -13.60 1.95
N THR A 70 -13.33 -14.23 0.87
CA THR A 70 -14.10 -15.27 0.19
C THR A 70 -13.96 -16.55 1.03
N SER A 71 -14.84 -16.67 2.03
CA SER A 71 -15.08 -17.91 2.78
C SER A 71 -16.11 -18.79 2.08
#